data_AF-A0A2M7D610-F1
#
_entry.id   AF-A0A2M7D610-F1
#
_cell.length_a   1.000
_cell.length_b   1.000
_cell.length_c   1.000
_cell.angle_alpha   90.00
_cell.angle_beta   90.00
_cell.angle_gamma   90.00
#
_symmetry.space_group_name_H-M   'P 1'
#
loop_
_entity.id
_entity.type
_entity.pdbx_description
1 polymer ?
#
loop_
_entity_poly.entity_id
_entity_poly.type
_entity_poly.pdbx_seq_one_letter_code
_entity_poly.pdbx_strand_id
1 'polypeptide(L)' 'MAIIKKKIWPEYFEAVVSGKKKYELRLNDFEINEGDTLMFEEWSPETKEYTGRKIKKK' A
#
# COMPACT_ATOMS: atom_id res chain seq x y z
N MET A 1 -17.74 -1.99 1.22
CA MET A 1 -16.35 -2.47 1.22
C MET A 1 -15.78 -2.30 -0.18
N ALA A 2 -15.02 -1.23 -0.39
CA ALA A 2 -14.24 -0.99 -1.59
C ALA A 2 -12.80 -1.54 -1.41
N ILE A 3 -12.14 -1.82 -2.53
CA ILE A 3 -10.70 -2.09 -2.54
C ILE A 3 -10.00 -0.83 -3.03
N ILE A 4 -9.24 -0.19 -2.16
CA ILE A 4 -8.50 1.03 -2.46
C ILE A 4 -7.07 0.65 -2.79
N LYS A 5 -6.65 0.86 -4.04
CA LYS A 5 -5.31 0.54 -4.51
C LYS A 5 -4.37 1.72 -4.30
N LYS A 6 -3.20 1.47 -3.72
CA LYS A 6 -2.19 2.50 -3.47
C LYS A 6 -0.79 1.98 -3.78
N LYS A 7 0.02 2.80 -4.45
CA LYS A 7 1.45 2.54 -4.63
C LYS A 7 2.19 2.64 -3.31
N ILE A 8 3.18 1.79 -3.12
CA ILE A 8 4.10 1.84 -1.99
C ILE A 8 5.52 1.54 -2.48
N TRP A 9 6.54 2.16 -1.89
CA TRP A 9 7.92 1.88 -2.24
C TRP A 9 8.41 0.55 -1.62
N PRO A 10 9.46 -0.08 -2.18
CA PRO A 10 9.93 -1.39 -1.74
C PRO A 10 10.30 -1.43 -0.25
N GLU A 11 10.98 -0.39 0.27
CA GLU A 11 11.35 -0.30 1.68
C GLU A 11 10.13 -0.36 2.61
N TYR A 12 9.08 0.40 2.29
CA TYR A 12 7.85 0.40 3.07
C TYR A 12 7.02 -0.86 2.83
N PHE A 13 7.04 -1.43 1.62
CA PHE A 13 6.38 -2.69 1.32
C PHE A 13 6.91 -3.80 2.22
N GLU A 14 8.23 -3.92 2.36
CA GLU A 14 8.87 -4.87 3.27
C GLU A 14 8.52 -4.61 4.75
N ALA A 15 8.46 -3.34 5.16
CA ALA A 15 8.03 -3.00 6.52
C ALA A 15 6.57 -3.41 6.82
N VAL A 16 5.68 -3.32 5.82
CA VAL A 16 4.27 -3.73 5.91
C VAL A 16 4.10 -5.26 5.84
N VAL A 17 4.90 -5.93 5.01
CA VAL A 17 4.93 -7.40 4.89
C VAL A 17 5.45 -8.05 6.18
N SER A 18 6.55 -7.53 6.73
CA SER A 18 7.13 -8.00 8.01
C SER A 18 6.27 -7.68 9.23
N GLY A 19 5.23 -6.84 9.08
CA GLY A 19 4.34 -6.44 10.17
C GLY A 19 4.95 -5.41 11.14
N LYS A 20 6.18 -4.94 10.87
CA LYS A 20 6.85 -3.87 11.63
C LYS A 20 6.09 -2.54 11.51
N LYS A 21 5.53 -2.26 10.32
CA LYS A 21 4.71 -1.08 10.03
C LYS A 21 3.24 -1.47 9.97
N LYS A 22 2.45 -0.89 10.86
CA LYS A 22 0.99 -1.14 10.98
C LYS A 22 0.12 0.05 10.57
N TYR A 23 0.73 1.13 10.10
CA TYR A 23 0.04 2.36 9.70
C TYR A 23 0.65 2.93 8.43
N GLU A 24 -0.17 3.65 7.67
CA GLU A 24 0.22 4.38 6.48
C GLU A 24 -0.28 5.81 6.61
N LEU A 25 0.63 6.79 6.52
CA LEU A 25 0.29 8.21 6.57
C LEU A 25 0.21 8.74 5.14
N ARG A 26 -0.89 9.40 4.79
CA ARG A 26 -1.11 10.02 3.47
C ARG A 26 -1.84 11.34 3.61
N LEU A 27 -1.72 12.17 2.58
CA LEU A 27 -2.62 13.29 2.39
C LEU A 27 -4.05 12.75 2.26
N ASN A 28 -5.02 13.50 2.80
CA ASN A 28 -6.43 13.15 2.72
C ASN A 28 -7.01 13.51 1.34
N ASP A 29 -6.37 12.99 0.28
CA ASP A 29 -6.72 13.25 -1.12
C ASP A 29 -7.55 12.11 -1.74
N PHE A 30 -8.02 11.17 -0.92
CA PHE A 30 -8.84 10.04 -1.34
C PHE A 30 -9.87 9.66 -0.27
N GLU A 31 -11.03 9.19 -0.71
CA GLU A 31 -12.05 8.67 0.18
C GLU A 31 -11.70 7.26 0.66
N ILE A 32 -11.82 7.03 1.96
CA ILE A 32 -11.65 5.74 2.61
C ILE A 32 -12.57 5.68 3.83
N ASN A 33 -13.25 4.54 4.02
CA ASN A 33 -14.15 4.32 5.13
C ASN A 33 -13.74 3.08 5.93
N GLU A 34 -14.23 2.99 7.17
CA GLU A 34 -14.05 1.78 7.98
C GLU A 34 -14.62 0.55 7.25
N GLY A 35 -13.85 -0.54 7.26
CA GLY A 35 -14.19 -1.77 6.56
C GLY A 35 -13.75 -1.82 5.09
N ASP A 36 -13.22 -0.74 4.52
CA ASP A 36 -12.56 -0.81 3.22
C ASP A 36 -11.22 -1.57 3.31
N THR A 37 -10.78 -2.14 2.18
CA THR A 37 -9.52 -2.89 2.12
C THR A 37 -8.48 -2.09 1.34
N LEU A 38 -7.34 -1.83 1.97
CA LEU A 38 -6.18 -1.24 1.30
C LEU A 38 -5.39 -2.34 0.58
N MET A 39 -5.17 -2.15 -0.73
CA MET A 39 -4.26 -2.96 -1.51
C MET A 39 -3.03 -2.15 -1.87
N PHE A 40 -1.91 -2.48 -1.25
CA PHE A 40 -0.62 -1.87 -1.56
C PHE A 40 0.05 -2.62 -2.71
N GLU A 41 0.40 -1.89 -3.76
CA GLU A 41 1.11 -2.40 -4.94
C GLU A 41 2.53 -1.82 -4.91
N GLU A 42 3.53 -2.70 -4.87
CA GLU A 42 4.94 -2.29 -4.80
C GLU A 42 5.35 -1.63 -6.12
N TRP A 43 5.90 -0.43 -6.01
CA TRP A 43 6.36 0.39 -7.13
C TRP A 43 7.84 0.67 -6.98
N SER A 44 8.65 0.22 -7.95
CA SER A 44 10.08 0.48 -7.98
C SER A 44 10.35 1.90 -8.52
N PRO A 45 10.96 2.80 -7.74
CA PRO A 45 11.35 4.12 -8.24
C PRO A 45 12.51 4.04 -9.25
N GLU A 46 13.31 2.97 -9.22
CA GLU A 46 14.46 2.78 -10.12
C GLU A 46 14.01 2.41 -11.54
N THR A 47 13.15 1.41 -11.67
CA THR A 47 12.62 0.97 -12.97
C THR A 47 11.40 1.79 -13.41
N LYS A 48 10.79 2.54 -12.48
CA LYS A 48 9.50 3.24 -12.65
C LYS A 48 8.38 2.30 -13.09
N GLU A 49 8.38 1.10 -12.52
CA GLU A 49 7.41 0.05 -12.83
C GLU A 49 6.89 -0.62 -11.55
N TYR A 50 5.74 -1.31 -11.68
CA TYR A 50 5.27 -2.22 -10.64
C TYR A 50 6.11 -3.48 -10.66
N THR A 51 6.54 -3.95 -9.48
CA THR A 51 7.28 -5.21 -9.36
C THR A 51 6.37 -6.45 -9.48
N GLY A 52 5.04 -6.23 -9.45
CA GLY A 52 4.02 -7.28 -9.42
C GLY A 52 3.67 -7.75 -8.00
N ARG A 53 4.44 -7.34 -6.98
CA ARG A 53 4.13 -7.66 -5.58
C ARG A 53 2.99 -6.78 -5.08
N LYS A 54 2.07 -7.41 -4.34
CA LYS A 54 0.91 -6.74 -3.75
C LYS A 54 0.57 -7.35 -2.41
N ILE A 55 0.09 -6.52 -1.48
CA ILE A 55 -0.40 -6.97 -0.17
C ILE A 55 -1.73 -6.30 0.14
N LYS A 56 -2.65 -7.08 0.71
CA LYS A 56 -3.95 -6.59 1.18
C LYS A 56 -3.90 -6.41 2.69
N LYS A 57 -4.38 -5.27 3.17
CA LYS A 57 -4.58 -4.96 4.59
C LYS A 57 -6.03 -4.51 4.80
N LYS A 58 -6.64 -5.04 5.86
CA LYS A 58 -7.94 -4.62 6.36
C LYS A 58 -7.71 -3.80 7.63
#